data_AF-A0A0B3AVF0-F1
#
_entry.id   AF-A0A0B3AVF0-F1
#
_cell.length_a   1.000
_cell.length_b   1.000
_cell.length_c   1.000
_cell.angle_alpha   90.00
_cell.angle_beta   90.00
_cell.angle_gamma   90.00
#
_symmetry.space_group_name_H-M   'P 1'
#
loop_
_entity.id
_entity.type
_entity.pdbx_description
1 polymer ?
#
loop_
_entity_poly.entity_id
_entity_poly.type
_entity_poly.pdbx_seq_one_letter_code
_entity_poly.pdbx_strand_id
1 'polypeptide(L)'
;MSPLERFKRPDAKNAQSLIEASKKEIEFTIKIKQTEESATTIIRNVYESFRMLGDALLVLKGIESHDHLRPIKELLKLKVSTTRPIGTIENLRQLRHNLNYYGYRPKLSEALDAIEIAKSCFNPLFQEIVKQIDNRN
;
A
#
# COMPACT_ATOMS: atom_id res chain seq x y z
N MET A 1 -13.03 19.50 -14.64
CA MET A 1 -12.87 18.37 -15.57
C MET A 1 -11.88 17.39 -14.95
N SER A 2 -12.26 16.14 -14.71
CA SER A 2 -11.28 15.12 -14.31
C SER A 2 -10.30 14.88 -15.47
N PRO A 3 -9.01 14.62 -15.22
CA PRO A 3 -8.11 14.19 -16.28
C PRO A 3 -8.70 12.96 -16.97
N LEU A 4 -8.73 12.95 -18.30
CA LEU A 4 -9.12 11.78 -19.10
C LEU A 4 -8.30 10.57 -18.64
N GLU A 5 -8.98 9.52 -18.20
CA GLU A 5 -8.34 8.27 -17.78
C GLU A 5 -7.57 7.70 -18.97
N ARG A 6 -6.25 7.61 -18.86
CA ARG A 6 -5.43 6.98 -19.88
C ARG A 6 -5.45 5.47 -19.66
N PHE A 7 -6.16 4.78 -20.55
CA PHE A 7 -6.22 3.33 -20.56
C PHE A 7 -4.99 2.76 -21.29
N LYS A 8 -4.25 1.87 -20.63
CA LYS A 8 -3.27 0.95 -21.20
C LYS A 8 -3.89 -0.45 -21.31
N ARG A 9 -3.21 -1.36 -22.00
CA ARG A 9 -3.57 -2.79 -21.96
C ARG A 9 -3.33 -3.33 -20.53
N PRO A 10 -4.26 -4.10 -19.94
CA PRO A 10 -4.01 -4.84 -18.71
C PRO A 10 -2.71 -5.66 -18.78
N ASP A 11 -1.92 -5.63 -17.71
CA ASP A 11 -0.63 -6.30 -17.64
C ASP A 11 -0.47 -7.10 -16.34
N ALA A 12 -0.84 -8.38 -16.39
CA ALA A 12 -0.76 -9.28 -15.24
C ALA A 12 0.69 -9.51 -14.76
N LYS A 13 1.68 -9.51 -15.67
CA LYS A 13 3.09 -9.71 -15.30
C LYS A 13 3.65 -8.51 -14.55
N ASN A 14 3.30 -7.31 -14.97
CA ASN A 14 3.67 -6.09 -14.25
C ASN A 14 2.97 -6.03 -12.88
N ALA A 15 1.67 -6.33 -12.82
CA ALA A 15 0.95 -6.41 -11.55
C ALA A 15 1.58 -7.41 -10.58
N GLN A 16 1.98 -8.60 -11.07
CA GLN A 16 2.70 -9.60 -10.30
C GLN A 16 4.03 -9.05 -9.75
N SER A 17 4.82 -8.39 -10.60
CA SER A 17 6.10 -7.80 -10.21
C SER A 17 5.94 -6.75 -9.11
N LEU A 18 4.89 -5.94 -9.16
CA LEU A 18 4.56 -4.94 -8.14
C LEU A 18 4.22 -5.58 -6.79
N ILE A 19 3.37 -6.61 -6.76
CA ILE A 19 3.00 -7.24 -5.48
C ILE A 19 4.18 -8.00 -4.86
N GLU A 20 5.05 -8.60 -5.66
CA GLU A 20 6.25 -9.27 -5.17
C GLU A 20 7.25 -8.29 -4.56
N ALA A 21 7.46 -7.14 -5.21
CA ALA A 21 8.29 -6.07 -4.66
C ALA A 21 7.71 -5.51 -3.36
N SER A 22 6.39 -5.25 -3.33
CA SER A 22 5.68 -4.81 -2.13
C SER A 22 5.83 -5.80 -0.96
N LYS A 23 5.70 -7.10 -1.24
CA LYS A 23 5.87 -8.15 -0.23
C LYS A 23 7.28 -8.16 0.36
N LYS A 24 8.33 -8.07 -0.47
CA LYS A 24 9.72 -8.02 0.00
C LYS A 24 9.95 -6.80 0.89
N GLU A 25 9.44 -5.64 0.47
CA GLU A 25 9.61 -4.39 1.20
C GLU A 25 8.93 -4.43 2.57
N ILE A 26 7.69 -4.92 2.66
CA ILE A 26 7.00 -4.99 3.94
C ILE A 26 7.64 -6.01 4.89
N GLU A 27 8.10 -7.16 4.37
CA GLU A 27 8.77 -8.19 5.15
C GLU A 27 10.10 -7.72 5.73
N PHE A 28 10.81 -6.85 5.01
CA PHE A 28 11.98 -6.15 5.53
C PHE A 28 11.59 -5.10 6.56
N THR A 29 10.60 -4.26 6.23
CA THR A 29 10.18 -3.11 7.05
C THR A 29 9.76 -3.51 8.46
N ILE A 30 9.00 -4.61 8.60
CA ILE A 30 8.55 -5.09 9.92
C ILE A 30 9.69 -5.63 10.81
N LYS A 31 10.88 -5.90 10.23
CA LYS A 31 12.09 -6.34 10.95
C LYS A 31 12.99 -5.19 11.36
N ILE A 32 12.75 -3.97 10.86
CA ILE A 32 13.51 -2.78 11.26
C ILE A 32 13.35 -2.58 12.77
N LYS A 33 14.45 -2.27 13.47
CA LYS A 33 14.42 -1.95 14.89
C LYS A 33 13.51 -0.74 15.11
N GLN A 34 12.51 -0.88 15.98
CA GLN A 34 11.48 0.13 16.23
C GLN A 34 12.03 1.19 17.19
N THR A 35 12.48 2.32 16.66
CA THR A 35 12.99 3.48 17.41
C THR A 35 12.40 4.76 16.82
N GLU A 36 12.57 5.90 17.49
CA GLU A 36 12.12 7.18 16.93
C GLU A 36 12.88 7.55 15.65
N GLU A 37 14.17 7.19 15.56
CA GLU A 37 14.99 7.43 14.37
C GLU A 37 14.51 6.63 13.16
N SER A 38 13.99 5.41 13.37
CA SER A 38 13.48 4.56 12.30
C SER A 38 12.00 4.78 11.98
N ALA A 39 11.27 5.54 12.81
CA ALA A 39 9.82 5.69 12.72
C ALA A 39 9.36 6.25 11.36
N THR A 40 10.05 7.28 10.84
CA THR A 40 9.76 7.86 9.52
C THR A 40 9.89 6.82 8.40
N THR A 41 10.96 6.02 8.43
CA THR A 41 11.21 4.98 7.42
C THR A 41 10.15 3.89 7.50
N ILE A 42 9.82 3.42 8.69
CA ILE A 42 8.79 2.40 8.91
C ILE A 42 7.45 2.87 8.33
N ILE A 43 6.97 4.05 8.72
CA ILE A 43 5.67 4.56 8.28
C ILE A 43 5.63 4.71 6.75
N ARG A 44 6.69 5.28 6.16
CA ARG A 44 6.79 5.45 4.71
C ARG A 44 6.74 4.11 3.99
N ASN A 45 7.57 3.16 4.39
CA ASN A 45 7.66 1.88 3.68
C ASN A 45 6.39 1.05 3.85
N VAL A 46 5.75 1.08 5.02
CA VAL A 46 4.43 0.46 5.22
C VAL A 46 3.40 1.06 4.26
N TYR A 47 3.29 2.39 4.22
CA TYR A 47 2.35 3.07 3.32
C TYR A 47 2.63 2.75 1.84
N GLU A 48 3.89 2.84 1.40
CA GLU A 48 4.26 2.60 0.00
C GLU A 48 4.01 1.14 -0.41
N SER A 49 4.19 0.19 0.51
CA SER A 49 3.85 -1.22 0.25
C SER A 49 2.36 -1.40 -0.04
N PHE A 50 1.46 -0.78 0.75
CA PHE A 50 0.03 -0.77 0.44
C PHE A 50 -0.29 -0.03 -0.86
N ARG A 51 0.37 1.09 -1.13
CA ARG A 51 0.19 1.83 -2.39
C ARG A 51 0.53 0.95 -3.60
N MET A 52 1.61 0.17 -3.53
CA MET A 52 2.00 -0.76 -4.60
C MET A 52 0.99 -1.90 -4.82
N LEU A 53 0.32 -2.39 -3.76
CA LEU A 53 -0.80 -3.32 -3.90
C LEU A 53 -1.97 -2.67 -4.68
N GLY A 54 -2.26 -1.40 -4.37
CA GLY A 54 -3.24 -0.60 -5.11
C GLY A 54 -2.85 -0.37 -6.57
N ASP A 55 -1.56 -0.11 -6.85
CA ASP A 55 -1.05 0.06 -8.20
C ASP A 55 -1.23 -1.22 -9.02
N ALA A 56 -0.95 -2.38 -8.42
CA ALA A 56 -1.15 -3.67 -9.09
C ALA A 56 -2.62 -3.85 -9.53
N LEU A 57 -3.59 -3.48 -8.69
CA LEU A 57 -5.02 -3.50 -9.05
C LEU A 57 -5.34 -2.58 -10.24
N LEU A 58 -4.74 -1.39 -10.29
CA LEU A 58 -4.93 -0.45 -11.41
C LEU A 58 -4.29 -0.98 -12.69
N VAL A 59 -3.09 -1.54 -12.61
CA VAL A 59 -2.39 -2.17 -13.74
C VAL A 59 -3.19 -3.35 -14.30
N LEU A 60 -3.81 -4.18 -13.45
CA LEU A 60 -4.73 -5.23 -13.89
C LEU A 60 -5.96 -4.68 -14.63
N LYS A 61 -6.36 -3.45 -14.35
CA LYS A 61 -7.47 -2.79 -15.06
C LYS A 61 -7.01 -2.06 -16.31
N GLY A 62 -5.71 -2.05 -16.61
CA GLY A 62 -5.16 -1.24 -17.69
C GLY A 62 -5.27 0.25 -17.38
N ILE A 63 -5.24 0.64 -16.12
CA ILE A 63 -5.38 2.04 -15.69
C ILE A 63 -4.03 2.56 -15.23
N GLU A 64 -3.59 3.68 -15.78
CA GLU A 64 -2.41 4.40 -15.30
C GLU A 64 -2.80 5.34 -14.14
N SER A 65 -2.06 5.28 -13.03
CA SER A 65 -2.18 6.24 -11.94
C SER A 65 -1.12 7.32 -12.05
N HIS A 66 -1.53 8.58 -11.91
CA HIS A 66 -0.62 9.72 -11.84
C HIS A 66 -0.55 10.33 -10.43
N ASP A 67 -1.32 9.77 -9.48
CA ASP A 67 -1.36 10.21 -8.10
C ASP A 67 -1.27 9.04 -7.12
N HIS A 68 -0.97 9.36 -5.87
CA HIS A 68 -0.81 8.40 -4.78
C HIS A 68 -2.13 8.05 -4.08
N LEU A 69 -3.23 8.75 -4.40
CA LEU A 69 -4.54 8.57 -3.76
C LEU A 69 -5.32 7.44 -4.42
N ARG A 70 -5.29 7.40 -5.75
CA ARG A 70 -6.04 6.45 -6.57
C ARG A 70 -5.69 4.99 -6.26
N PRO A 71 -4.41 4.60 -6.08
CA PRO A 71 -4.05 3.23 -5.71
C PRO A 71 -4.68 2.81 -4.37
N ILE A 72 -4.61 3.70 -3.37
CA ILE A 72 -5.20 3.43 -2.04
C ILE A 72 -6.73 3.33 -2.14
N LYS A 73 -7.38 4.25 -2.85
CA LYS A 73 -8.83 4.18 -3.08
C LYS A 73 -9.24 2.89 -3.75
N GLU A 74 -8.42 2.38 -4.67
CA GLU A 74 -8.70 1.11 -5.34
C GLU A 74 -8.55 -0.08 -4.39
N LEU A 75 -7.48 -0.09 -3.60
CA LEU A 75 -7.22 -1.11 -2.58
C LEU A 75 -8.37 -1.18 -1.55
N LEU A 76 -8.87 -0.04 -1.10
CA LEU A 76 -9.95 0.05 -0.11
C LEU A 76 -11.32 -0.43 -0.62
N LYS A 77 -11.48 -0.69 -1.93
CA LYS A 77 -12.70 -1.30 -2.48
C LYS A 77 -12.74 -2.81 -2.28
N LEU A 78 -11.61 -3.45 -1.95
CA LEU A 78 -11.55 -4.89 -1.75
C LEU A 78 -12.38 -5.29 -0.52
N LYS A 79 -13.21 -6.32 -0.68
CA LYS A 79 -14.01 -6.90 0.41
C LYS A 79 -13.23 -8.04 1.04
N VAL A 80 -12.24 -7.70 1.86
CA VAL A 80 -11.36 -8.66 2.53
C VAL A 80 -11.54 -8.55 4.04
N SER A 81 -11.66 -9.70 4.72
CA SER A 81 -11.67 -9.76 6.17
C SER A 81 -10.24 -9.62 6.71
N THR A 82 -10.02 -8.60 7.53
CA THR A 82 -8.75 -8.28 8.18
C THR A 82 -8.97 -8.10 9.68
N THR A 83 -7.94 -8.28 10.51
CA THR A 83 -8.06 -8.13 11.97
C THR A 83 -8.16 -6.67 12.42
N ARG A 84 -7.82 -5.73 11.54
CA ARG A 84 -8.10 -4.29 11.69
C ARG A 84 -8.87 -3.79 10.47
N PRO A 85 -9.73 -2.77 10.59
CA PRO A 85 -10.43 -2.22 9.44
C PRO A 85 -9.46 -1.74 8.34
N ILE A 86 -9.65 -2.17 7.10
CA ILE A 86 -8.80 -1.74 5.97
C ILE A 86 -8.72 -0.22 5.81
N GLY A 87 -9.76 0.51 6.25
CA GLY A 87 -9.80 1.97 6.25
C GLY A 87 -8.67 2.64 7.07
N THR A 88 -8.03 1.92 7.99
CA THR A 88 -6.87 2.46 8.74
C THR A 88 -5.66 2.72 7.84
N ILE A 89 -5.62 2.16 6.62
CA ILE A 89 -4.58 2.46 5.62
C ILE A 89 -4.62 3.95 5.22
N GLU A 90 -5.78 4.61 5.28
CA GLU A 90 -5.90 6.05 5.00
C GLU A 90 -5.16 6.90 6.04
N ASN A 91 -5.09 6.44 7.29
CA ASN A 91 -4.31 7.11 8.35
C ASN A 91 -2.82 7.12 7.98
N LEU A 92 -2.31 6.01 7.43
CA LEU A 92 -0.92 5.93 6.95
C LEU A 92 -0.65 6.91 5.82
N ARG A 93 -1.62 7.12 4.92
CA ARG A 93 -1.50 8.09 3.84
C ARG A 93 -1.37 9.51 4.38
N GLN A 94 -2.23 9.88 5.32
CA GLN A 94 -2.18 11.21 5.94
C GLN A 94 -0.87 11.41 6.69
N LEU A 95 -0.42 10.39 7.42
CA LEU A 95 0.84 10.44 8.15
C LEU A 95 2.03 10.60 7.20
N ARG A 96 2.11 9.80 6.12
CA ARG A 96 3.13 9.94 5.08
C ARG A 96 3.10 11.32 4.42
N HIS A 97 1.93 11.90 4.20
CA HIS A 97 1.82 13.26 3.68
C HIS A 97 2.47 14.26 4.65
N ASN A 98 2.17 14.15 5.96
CA ASN A 98 2.76 15.02 6.97
C ASN A 98 4.29 14.87 7.08
N LEU A 99 4.79 13.63 7.03
CA LEU A 99 6.22 13.33 7.04
C LEU A 99 6.97 13.92 5.83
N ASN A 100 6.32 14.00 4.68
CA ASN A 100 6.98 14.40 3.43
C ASN A 100 6.92 15.90 3.17
N TYR A 101 5.84 16.57 3.58
CA TYR A 101 5.61 17.97 3.21
C TYR A 101 5.68 18.94 4.39
N TYR A 102 5.53 18.47 5.63
CA TYR A 102 5.47 19.34 6.81
C TYR A 102 6.61 19.12 7.80
N GLY A 103 7.61 18.30 7.47
CA GLY A 103 8.75 18.02 8.36
C GLY A 103 8.35 17.38 9.69
N TYR A 104 7.16 16.76 9.73
CA TYR A 104 6.63 16.11 10.93
C TYR A 104 7.59 15.02 11.42
N ARG A 105 7.81 14.97 12.73
CA ARG A 105 8.60 13.91 13.38
C ARG A 105 7.64 12.94 14.07
N PRO A 106 7.53 11.69 13.59
CA PRO A 106 6.58 10.74 14.14
C PRO A 106 7.08 10.21 15.48
N LYS A 107 6.14 9.91 16.38
CA LYS A 107 6.40 9.21 17.63
C LYS A 107 6.62 7.73 17.38
N LEU A 108 7.37 7.07 18.27
CA LEU A 108 7.53 5.62 18.24
C LEU A 108 6.17 4.90 18.17
N SER A 109 5.16 5.38 18.93
CA SER A 109 3.82 4.80 18.93
C SER A 109 3.14 4.77 17.56
N GLU A 110 3.40 5.75 16.70
CA GLU A 110 2.84 5.80 15.35
C GLU A 110 3.53 4.80 14.41
N ALA A 111 4.84 4.58 14.60
CA ALA A 111 5.55 3.53 13.88
C ALA A 111 5.10 2.12 14.31
N LEU A 112 4.85 1.94 15.61
CA LEU A 112 4.26 0.71 16.14
C LEU A 112 2.87 0.46 15.55
N ASP A 113 2.02 1.49 15.51
CA ASP A 113 0.68 1.37 14.92
C ASP A 113 0.74 1.03 13.42
N ALA A 114 1.68 1.64 12.68
CA ALA A 114 1.90 1.32 11.27
C ALA A 114 2.28 -0.15 11.06
N ILE A 115 3.16 -0.71 11.91
CA ILE A 115 3.51 -2.14 11.87
C ILE A 115 2.30 -3.02 12.19
N GLU A 116 1.48 -2.64 13.16
CA GLU A 116 0.29 -3.42 13.51
C GLU A 116 -0.78 -3.38 12.40
N ILE A 117 -0.92 -2.25 11.71
CA ILE A 117 -1.74 -2.17 10.48
C ILE A 117 -1.17 -3.10 9.39
N ALA A 118 0.15 -3.09 9.18
CA ALA A 118 0.80 -3.97 8.20
C ALA A 118 0.51 -5.45 8.51
N LYS A 119 0.75 -5.90 9.73
CA LYS A 119 0.51 -7.29 10.15
C LYS A 119 -0.96 -7.69 10.01
N SER A 120 -1.88 -6.77 10.30
CA SER A 120 -3.32 -7.04 10.31
C SER A 120 -3.95 -7.09 8.92
N CYS A 121 -3.45 -6.26 8.00
CA CYS A 121 -4.12 -5.99 6.73
C CYS A 121 -3.33 -6.49 5.51
N PHE A 122 -1.99 -6.51 5.55
CA PHE A 122 -1.18 -6.70 4.35
C PHE A 122 -1.38 -8.08 3.72
N ASN A 123 -1.19 -9.17 4.49
CA ASN A 123 -1.25 -10.50 3.92
C ASN A 123 -2.65 -10.85 3.36
N PRO A 124 -3.77 -10.58 4.05
CA PRO A 124 -5.09 -10.82 3.46
C PRO A 124 -5.32 -10.06 2.14
N LEU A 125 -4.91 -8.80 2.05
CA LEU A 125 -5.02 -7.99 0.83
C LEU A 125 -4.10 -8.53 -0.28
N PHE A 126 -2.87 -8.88 0.05
CA PHE A 126 -1.92 -9.48 -0.88
C PHE A 126 -2.49 -10.78 -1.50
N GLN A 127 -3.01 -11.68 -0.67
CA GLN A 127 -3.58 -12.95 -1.14
C GLN A 127 -4.81 -12.74 -2.03
N GLU A 128 -5.65 -11.75 -1.72
CA GLU A 128 -6.78 -11.41 -2.59
C GLU A 128 -6.32 -10.92 -3.96
N ILE A 129 -5.27 -10.10 -4.02
CA ILE A 129 -4.74 -9.60 -5.29
C ILE A 129 -4.07 -10.71 -6.10
N VAL A 130 -3.31 -11.61 -5.45
CA VAL A 130 -2.75 -12.80 -6.11
C VAL A 130 -3.84 -13.59 -6.83
N LYS A 131 -4.96 -13.90 -6.15
CA LYS A 131 -6.09 -14.60 -6.77
C LYS A 131 -6.64 -13.87 -7.99
N GLN A 132 -6.72 -12.55 -7.94
CA GLN A 132 -7.21 -11.75 -9.08
C GLN A 132 -6.23 -11.75 -10.26
N ILE A 133 -4.93 -11.83 -10.01
CA ILE A 133 -3.90 -11.99 -11.06
C ILE A 133 -4.04 -13.38 -11.69
N ASP A 134 -4.09 -14.43 -10.87
CA ASP A 134 -4.14 -15.82 -11.34
C ASP A 134 -5.39 -16.10 -12.18
N ASN A 135 -6.54 -15.54 -11.80
CA ASN A 135 -7.80 -15.69 -12.56
C ASN A 135 -7.81 -14.97 -13.93
N ARG A 136 -6.75 -14.21 -14.26
CA ARG A 136 -6.62 -13.48 -15.53
C ARG A 136 -5.55 -14.07 -16.46
N ASN A 137 -4.79 -15.05 -15.98
CA ASN A 137 -3.83 -15.82 -16.76
C ASN A 137 -4.51 -17.04 -17.39
#